data_AF-A0A9E2MSH0-F1
#
_entry.id   AF-A0A9E2MSH0-F1
#
_cell.length_a   1.000
_cell.length_b   1.000
_cell.length_c   1.000
_cell.angle_alpha   90.00
_cell.angle_beta   90.00
_cell.angle_gamma   90.00
#
_symmetry.space_group_name_H-M   'P 1'
#
loop_
_entity.id
_entity.type
_entity.pdbx_description
1 polymer ?
#
loop_
_entity_poly.entity_id
_entity_poly.type
_entity_poly.pdbx_seq_one_letter_code
_entity_poly.pdbx_strand_id
1 'polypeptide(L)'
;MAKSSRKDSGFEEAPQAEITGAPLTGSISDWAEQIAEEASKPQPKTKKIQQRSSAPTKTARGTSMGGAATAKERAAAGLNPVAGMDISLEDADSLSNSGVTATVAALSALIESGNPLHKNGEMWVPHRPARPEKSEGGVAIKMVSDFEPAGDQPVAIRDLVSGVKENDRTQVLLGVTGSGKTFTMAKVIEETQRPALILAPNKTLAAQLYSEFKKFFPDNAVEYFVSYYDYYQPEAYVPRTDTFIEKESSINEQIDRMRHSATRSLLERDDVIIVASVSCIYGIGSVETYTAMTFQMEVGDRLDQRALLADLVAQQYKRQDINFVRGSFRVRGDTIEIFPAHLEDSAWRISLFGDEIESITEFDPLTGKKTGDLKSVKIYANSHYVTPRPTLNQAIKSIKEELKGRLVELEKAGRLLEAQRLEQRTRFDIEMLEATGSCAG
;
A
#
# COMPACT_ATOMS: atom_id res chain seq x y z
N MET A 1 -2.44 68.67 12.74
CA MET A 1 -3.35 68.42 13.88
C MET A 1 -4.23 67.22 13.53
N ALA A 2 -4.33 66.26 14.46
CA ALA A 2 -5.27 65.13 14.54
C ALA A 2 -5.28 64.07 13.42
N LYS A 3 -5.59 62.79 13.63
CA LYS A 3 -5.34 61.77 14.69
C LYS A 3 -5.98 60.49 14.12
N SER A 4 -5.20 59.41 14.02
CA SER A 4 -5.55 57.99 14.22
C SER A 4 -7.01 57.51 14.05
N SER A 5 -7.21 56.51 13.19
CA SER A 5 -7.96 55.30 13.58
C SER A 5 -7.31 54.04 12.98
N ARG A 6 -6.81 53.17 13.86
CA ARG A 6 -6.52 51.76 13.57
C ARG A 6 -7.86 51.04 13.41
N LYS A 7 -8.00 50.21 12.37
CA LYS A 7 -9.03 49.16 12.29
C LYS A 7 -8.32 47.81 12.20
N ASP A 8 -8.82 46.89 13.01
CA ASP A 8 -8.32 45.54 13.24
C ASP A 8 -8.16 44.73 11.95
N SER A 9 -7.01 44.07 11.80
CA SER A 9 -6.81 43.02 10.82
C SER A 9 -7.27 41.68 11.41
N GLY A 10 -8.56 41.40 11.27
CA GLY A 10 -9.08 40.04 11.40
C GLY A 10 -8.61 39.17 10.23
N PHE A 11 -8.50 37.87 10.47
CA PHE A 11 -8.32 36.85 9.44
C PHE A 11 -9.50 36.88 8.47
N GLU A 12 -9.36 37.56 7.34
CA GLU A 12 -10.26 37.36 6.18
C GLU A 12 -9.56 36.43 5.19
N GLU A 13 -10.19 35.27 4.98
CA GLU A 13 -9.87 34.29 3.96
C GLU A 13 -10.04 34.93 2.58
N ALA A 14 -9.02 34.85 1.72
CA ALA A 14 -9.14 35.34 0.34
C ALA A 14 -10.29 34.60 -0.38
N PRO A 15 -11.08 35.27 -1.24
CA PRO A 15 -12.19 34.64 -1.93
C PRO A 15 -11.66 33.45 -2.75
N GLN A 16 -12.19 32.25 -2.45
CA GLN A 16 -11.88 31.05 -3.22
C GLN A 16 -12.37 31.21 -4.67
N ALA A 17 -11.59 30.70 -5.61
CA ALA A 17 -12.00 30.61 -7.01
C ALA A 17 -13.25 29.73 -7.14
N GLU A 18 -14.18 30.13 -8.01
CA GLU A 18 -15.35 29.32 -8.32
C GLU A 18 -14.93 27.93 -8.84
N ILE A 19 -15.57 26.89 -8.30
CA ILE A 19 -15.42 25.49 -8.72
C ILE A 19 -15.77 25.43 -10.20
N THR A 20 -14.76 25.39 -11.06
CA THR A 20 -14.91 25.22 -12.51
C THR A 20 -14.55 23.78 -12.85
N GLY A 21 -15.54 22.92 -12.66
CA GLY A 21 -15.53 21.52 -13.08
C GLY A 21 -16.92 20.96 -12.88
N ALA A 22 -17.62 20.64 -13.97
CA ALA A 22 -18.89 19.93 -13.86
C ALA A 22 -18.60 18.54 -13.28
N PRO A 23 -19.44 18.01 -12.36
CA PRO A 23 -19.30 16.65 -11.88
C PRO A 23 -19.39 15.69 -13.09
N LEU A 24 -18.40 14.82 -13.22
CA LEU A 24 -18.36 13.84 -14.30
C LEU A 24 -19.53 12.85 -14.10
N THR A 25 -20.40 12.78 -15.10
CA THR A 25 -21.53 11.84 -15.15
C THR A 25 -21.40 11.00 -16.43
N GLY A 26 -21.47 9.67 -16.34
CA GLY A 26 -21.31 8.79 -17.51
C GLY A 26 -20.84 7.35 -17.20
N SER A 27 -20.75 6.53 -18.25
CA SER A 27 -20.30 5.12 -18.21
C SER A 27 -18.77 5.02 -18.18
N ILE A 28 -18.22 3.90 -17.70
CA ILE A 28 -16.77 3.59 -17.61
C ILE A 28 -16.03 3.84 -18.94
N SER A 29 -16.71 3.71 -20.08
CA SER A 29 -16.19 4.02 -21.42
C SER A 29 -15.84 5.49 -21.61
N ASP A 30 -16.67 6.39 -21.08
CA ASP A 30 -16.57 7.85 -21.28
C ASP A 30 -15.43 8.45 -20.46
N TRP A 31 -15.01 7.75 -19.40
CA TRP A 31 -13.92 8.16 -18.53
C TRP A 31 -12.54 7.95 -19.15
N ALA A 32 -12.37 6.94 -20.02
CA ALA A 32 -11.12 6.75 -20.74
C ALA A 32 -10.80 7.93 -21.67
N GLU A 33 -11.84 8.53 -22.28
CA GLU A 33 -11.71 9.74 -23.08
C GLU A 33 -11.43 10.97 -22.20
N GLN A 34 -12.11 11.10 -21.06
CA GLN A 34 -11.89 12.20 -20.12
C GLN A 34 -10.50 12.18 -19.47
N ILE A 35 -9.98 11.00 -19.10
CA ILE A 35 -8.62 10.83 -18.56
C ILE A 35 -7.57 11.18 -19.63
N ALA A 36 -7.81 10.79 -20.88
CA ALA A 36 -6.93 11.17 -22.00
C ALA A 36 -6.95 12.70 -22.23
N GLU A 37 -8.12 13.33 -22.08
CA GLU A 37 -8.30 14.76 -22.23
C GLU A 37 -7.67 15.56 -21.06
N GLU A 38 -7.82 15.12 -19.81
CA GLU A 38 -7.19 15.74 -18.64
C GLU A 38 -5.66 15.60 -18.65
N ALA A 39 -5.15 14.43 -19.06
CA ALA A 39 -3.70 14.21 -19.20
C ALA A 39 -3.05 15.08 -20.29
N SER A 40 -3.85 15.65 -21.20
CA SER A 40 -3.39 16.55 -22.26
C SER A 40 -3.29 18.03 -21.85
N LYS A 41 -3.86 18.42 -20.70
CA LYS A 41 -3.87 19.82 -20.24
C LYS A 41 -2.50 20.23 -19.65
N PRO A 42 -1.99 21.43 -19.98
CA PRO A 42 -0.72 21.92 -19.45
C PRO A 42 -0.85 22.25 -17.95
N GLN A 43 0.10 21.75 -17.14
CA GLN A 43 0.15 22.03 -15.70
C GLN A 43 0.48 23.51 -15.40
N PRO A 44 -0.13 24.12 -14.36
CA PRO A 44 0.12 25.51 -13.99
C PRO A 44 1.54 25.71 -13.41
N LYS A 45 2.19 26.82 -13.78
CA LYS A 45 3.52 27.19 -13.26
C LYS A 45 3.42 27.79 -11.86
N THR A 46 4.19 27.27 -10.91
CA THR A 46 4.25 27.73 -9.51
C THR A 46 5.03 29.05 -9.33
N LYS A 47 4.50 29.94 -8.49
CA LYS A 47 5.15 31.18 -8.02
C LYS A 47 6.14 30.87 -6.88
N LYS A 48 7.31 31.52 -6.90
CA LYS A 48 8.36 31.39 -5.86
C LYS A 48 7.90 32.00 -4.52
N ILE A 49 8.06 31.25 -3.44
CA ILE A 49 7.83 31.69 -2.05
C ILE A 49 9.14 32.24 -1.45
N GLN A 50 9.06 33.37 -0.73
CA GLN A 50 10.20 34.04 -0.09
C GLN A 50 10.64 33.35 1.21
N GLN A 51 11.97 33.16 1.38
CA GLN A 51 12.59 32.59 2.58
C GLN A 51 12.61 33.59 3.75
N ARG A 52 12.31 33.12 4.97
CA ARG A 52 12.57 33.83 6.23
C ARG A 52 13.80 33.21 6.93
N SER A 53 14.70 34.08 7.38
CA SER A 53 15.94 33.75 8.09
C SER A 53 15.73 33.51 9.59
N SER A 54 16.37 32.48 10.17
CA SER A 54 16.49 32.30 11.62
C SER A 54 17.96 32.24 12.05
N ALA A 55 18.36 33.16 12.95
CA ALA A 55 19.65 33.17 13.62
C ALA A 55 19.54 32.59 15.05
N PRO A 56 20.59 31.97 15.62
CA PRO A 56 20.49 31.23 16.88
C PRO A 56 20.89 32.06 18.11
N THR A 57 20.24 31.81 19.25
CA THR A 57 20.65 32.27 20.59
C THR A 57 21.06 31.08 21.47
N LYS A 58 22.23 31.20 22.12
CA LYS A 58 22.82 30.24 23.06
C LYS A 58 22.44 30.55 24.52
N THR A 59 22.40 29.52 25.37
CA THR A 59 22.90 29.50 26.77
C THR A 59 23.35 28.04 27.05
N ALA A 60 24.51 27.68 27.63
CA ALA A 60 25.28 28.09 28.82
C ALA A 60 24.94 27.28 30.09
N ARG A 61 25.35 26.00 30.13
CA ARG A 61 26.01 25.33 31.28
C ARG A 61 26.38 23.89 30.93
N GLY A 62 27.67 23.61 30.85
CA GLY A 62 28.20 22.26 30.80
C GLY A 62 28.57 21.75 32.18
N THR A 63 28.41 20.45 32.41
CA THR A 63 29.37 19.53 33.07
C THR A 63 28.85 18.08 33.03
N SER A 64 29.40 17.30 32.09
CA SER A 64 30.13 16.02 32.24
C SER A 64 29.98 15.10 33.50
N MET A 65 29.67 13.83 33.18
CA MET A 65 30.26 12.51 33.62
C MET A 65 29.72 11.69 34.80
N GLY A 66 29.63 10.37 34.52
CA GLY A 66 29.63 9.24 35.46
C GLY A 66 28.24 8.68 35.72
N GLY A 67 27.92 7.38 35.69
CA GLY A 67 28.67 6.13 35.80
C GLY A 67 27.63 5.08 36.23
N ALA A 68 27.81 3.81 35.87
CA ALA A 68 26.81 2.76 36.07
C ALA A 68 26.32 2.65 37.55
N ALA A 69 25.01 2.76 37.77
CA ALA A 69 24.37 2.49 39.07
C ALA A 69 23.57 1.17 39.02
N THR A 70 23.84 0.31 40.00
CA THR A 70 23.29 -1.05 40.11
C THR A 70 21.81 -1.03 40.50
N ALA A 71 21.07 -2.13 40.23
CA ALA A 71 19.64 -2.23 40.53
C ALA A 71 19.29 -2.00 42.02
N LYS A 72 20.24 -2.30 42.92
CA LYS A 72 20.09 -2.16 44.37
C LYS A 72 20.10 -0.69 44.83
N GLU A 73 20.81 0.18 44.14
CA GLU A 73 20.89 1.61 44.45
C GLU A 73 19.63 2.37 43.97
N ARG A 74 18.94 1.87 42.94
CA ARG A 74 17.69 2.47 42.44
C ARG A 74 16.49 2.19 43.35
N ALA A 75 16.44 1.01 43.96
CA ALA A 75 15.39 0.65 44.92
C ALA A 75 15.47 1.46 46.22
N ALA A 76 16.68 1.77 46.70
CA ALA A 76 16.89 2.59 47.89
C ALA A 76 16.47 4.07 47.70
N ALA A 77 16.39 4.54 46.45
CA ALA A 77 15.96 5.89 46.10
C ALA A 77 14.44 6.00 45.83
N GLY A 78 13.66 4.96 46.11
CA GLY A 78 12.19 4.98 45.95
C GLY A 78 11.70 4.97 44.50
N LEU A 79 12.54 4.52 43.55
CA LEU A 79 12.18 4.40 42.14
C LEU A 79 11.79 2.96 41.80
N ASN A 80 10.64 2.78 41.16
CA ASN A 80 10.13 1.47 40.76
C ASN A 80 11.05 0.80 39.71
N PRO A 81 11.43 -0.48 39.89
CA PRO A 81 12.36 -1.16 39.00
C PRO A 81 11.73 -1.61 37.66
N VAL A 82 10.40 -1.61 37.55
CA VAL A 82 9.65 -1.93 36.33
C VAL A 82 8.51 -0.91 36.19
N ALA A 83 8.41 -0.25 35.03
CA ALA A 83 7.36 0.72 34.77
C ALA A 83 6.01 0.00 34.53
N GLY A 84 5.01 0.26 35.39
CA GLY A 84 3.60 -0.02 35.09
C GLY A 84 2.88 -1.12 35.86
N MET A 85 3.42 -1.68 36.95
CA MET A 85 2.68 -2.60 37.83
C MET A 85 3.07 -2.41 39.30
N ASP A 86 2.07 -2.23 40.17
CA ASP A 86 2.22 -2.28 41.63
C ASP A 86 2.01 -3.73 42.10
N ILE A 87 3.10 -4.43 42.39
CA ILE A 87 3.06 -5.78 42.96
C ILE A 87 4.02 -5.84 44.15
N SER A 88 3.57 -6.44 45.25
CA SER A 88 4.35 -6.62 46.46
C SER A 88 5.39 -7.73 46.31
N LEU A 89 6.51 -7.65 47.04
CA LEU A 89 7.61 -8.64 46.98
C LEU A 89 7.18 -10.06 47.37
N GLU A 90 6.08 -10.22 48.10
CA GLU A 90 5.57 -11.53 48.54
C GLU A 90 4.68 -12.21 47.48
N ASP A 91 4.10 -11.45 46.54
CA ASP A 91 3.28 -12.00 45.45
C ASP A 91 4.11 -12.46 44.23
N ALA A 92 5.39 -12.08 44.16
CA ALA A 92 6.29 -12.44 43.06
C ALA A 92 6.72 -13.92 43.05
N ASP A 93 6.64 -14.61 44.20
CA ASP A 93 7.09 -16.01 44.33
C ASP A 93 5.98 -17.04 44.00
N SER A 94 4.76 -16.61 43.66
CA SER A 94 3.63 -17.51 43.38
C SER A 94 3.18 -17.60 41.91
N LEU A 95 3.85 -16.90 40.98
CA LEU A 95 3.52 -16.95 39.55
C LEU A 95 4.37 -17.99 38.81
N SER A 96 3.73 -19.11 38.48
CA SER A 96 4.32 -20.22 37.72
C SER A 96 4.71 -19.83 36.29
N ASN A 97 5.96 -20.15 35.94
CA ASN A 97 6.60 -20.12 34.63
C ASN A 97 5.78 -20.76 33.49
N SER A 98 5.17 -19.95 32.61
CA SER A 98 4.63 -20.46 31.33
C SER A 98 4.68 -19.48 30.15
N GLY A 99 5.56 -18.46 30.18
CA GLY A 99 5.70 -17.47 29.10
C GLY A 99 7.10 -17.26 28.53
N VAL A 100 8.14 -17.85 29.12
CA VAL A 100 9.56 -17.53 28.80
C VAL A 100 10.23 -18.60 27.93
N THR A 101 9.61 -19.76 27.74
CA THR A 101 10.26 -20.91 27.07
C THR A 101 10.34 -20.78 25.55
N ALA A 102 9.33 -20.21 24.89
CA ALA A 102 9.29 -20.14 23.42
C ALA A 102 10.32 -19.15 22.84
N THR A 103 10.51 -18.01 23.50
CA THR A 103 11.43 -16.95 23.05
C THR A 103 12.89 -17.32 23.30
N VAL A 104 13.18 -17.99 24.41
CA VAL A 104 14.54 -18.49 24.71
C VAL A 104 14.89 -19.68 23.80
N ALA A 105 13.93 -20.57 23.51
CA ALA A 105 14.12 -21.65 22.53
C ALA A 105 14.37 -21.11 21.12
N ALA A 106 13.65 -20.07 20.70
CA ALA A 106 13.86 -19.41 19.41
C ALA A 106 15.23 -18.72 19.32
N LEU A 107 15.71 -18.11 20.42
CA LEU A 107 17.02 -17.46 20.47
C LEU A 107 18.17 -18.49 20.46
N SER A 108 18.05 -19.57 21.24
CA SER A 108 19.04 -20.66 21.24
C SER A 108 19.13 -21.34 19.87
N ALA A 109 17.99 -21.58 19.21
CA ALA A 109 17.96 -22.12 17.85
C ALA A 109 18.65 -21.19 16.82
N LEU A 110 18.57 -19.87 17.01
CA LEU A 110 19.22 -18.88 16.17
C LEU A 110 20.75 -18.85 16.37
N ILE A 111 21.20 -19.07 17.61
CA ILE A 111 22.62 -19.12 17.97
C ILE A 111 23.26 -20.45 17.53
N GLU A 112 22.52 -21.55 17.59
CA GLU A 112 22.97 -22.88 17.16
C GLU A 112 23.00 -23.06 15.63
N SER A 113 22.14 -22.38 14.88
CA SER A 113 22.00 -22.61 13.42
C SER A 113 22.95 -21.79 12.52
N GLY A 114 23.66 -20.78 13.05
CA GLY A 114 24.56 -19.95 12.25
C GLY A 114 23.84 -19.13 11.17
N ASN A 115 24.63 -18.42 10.34
CA ASN A 115 24.24 -17.42 9.32
C ASN A 115 22.76 -17.48 8.85
N PRO A 116 21.96 -16.40 8.97
CA PRO A 116 20.54 -16.38 8.58
C PRO A 116 20.28 -16.65 7.08
N LEU A 117 21.32 -16.61 6.24
CA LEU A 117 21.28 -17.01 4.84
C LEU A 117 21.59 -18.50 4.61
N HIS A 118 21.80 -19.29 5.66
CA HIS A 118 21.98 -20.74 5.59
C HIS A 118 20.87 -21.43 6.40
N LYS A 119 19.92 -22.08 5.72
CA LYS A 119 18.95 -22.98 6.35
C LYS A 119 19.31 -24.41 5.95
N ASN A 120 19.46 -25.30 6.94
CA ASN A 120 19.71 -26.73 6.71
C ASN A 120 20.96 -27.05 5.84
N GLY A 121 22.02 -26.24 5.93
CA GLY A 121 23.25 -26.45 5.14
C GLY A 121 23.17 -25.93 3.70
N GLU A 122 22.04 -25.35 3.29
CA GLU A 122 21.83 -24.77 1.97
C GLU A 122 21.75 -23.24 2.06
N MET A 123 22.37 -22.57 1.08
CA MET A 123 22.26 -21.12 0.91
C MET A 123 20.79 -20.79 0.60
N TRP A 124 20.22 -19.82 1.33
CA TRP A 124 18.87 -19.34 1.11
C TRP A 124 18.74 -18.86 -0.34
N VAL A 125 18.04 -19.65 -1.14
CA VAL A 125 17.62 -19.26 -2.48
C VAL A 125 16.24 -18.61 -2.32
N PRO A 126 15.96 -17.47 -2.95
CA PRO A 126 14.61 -16.92 -3.03
C PRO A 126 13.66 -17.98 -3.59
N HIS A 127 12.92 -18.64 -2.71
CA HIS A 127 11.94 -19.66 -3.08
C HIS A 127 10.66 -18.94 -3.48
N ARG A 128 10.15 -19.22 -4.68
CA ARG A 128 8.78 -18.84 -5.05
C ARG A 128 7.84 -19.79 -4.29
N PRO A 129 7.06 -19.33 -3.30
CA PRO A 129 6.17 -20.21 -2.57
C PRO A 129 5.16 -20.87 -3.51
N ALA A 130 4.64 -22.01 -3.07
CA ALA A 130 3.50 -22.63 -3.71
C ALA A 130 2.37 -21.60 -3.82
N ARG A 131 1.86 -21.40 -5.03
CA ARG A 131 0.72 -20.51 -5.23
C ARG A 131 -0.48 -21.11 -4.50
N PRO A 132 -1.22 -20.33 -3.69
CA PRO A 132 -2.45 -20.82 -3.10
C PRO A 132 -3.43 -21.24 -4.21
N GLU A 133 -4.33 -22.17 -3.88
CA GLU A 133 -5.44 -22.46 -4.78
C GLU A 133 -6.27 -21.20 -5.01
N LYS A 134 -6.68 -21.02 -6.26
CA LYS A 134 -7.44 -19.86 -6.70
C LYS A 134 -8.91 -20.05 -6.35
N SER A 135 -9.48 -19.10 -5.63
CA SER A 135 -10.89 -19.14 -5.20
C SER A 135 -11.88 -19.02 -6.35
N GLU A 136 -11.49 -18.36 -7.44
CA GLU A 136 -12.27 -18.15 -8.67
C GLU A 136 -11.51 -18.70 -9.89
N GLY A 137 -10.79 -19.80 -9.72
CA GLY A 137 -10.04 -20.46 -10.79
C GLY A 137 -10.95 -21.16 -11.83
N GLY A 138 -10.35 -21.56 -12.95
CA GLY A 138 -11.02 -22.37 -13.99
C GLY A 138 -11.91 -21.60 -14.97
N VAL A 139 -11.93 -20.27 -14.89
CA VAL A 139 -12.57 -19.41 -15.91
C VAL A 139 -11.68 -19.36 -17.16
N ALA A 140 -12.26 -19.61 -18.34
CA ALA A 140 -11.54 -19.54 -19.61
C ALA A 140 -11.45 -18.09 -20.11
N ILE A 141 -10.32 -17.73 -20.71
CA ILE A 141 -10.16 -16.45 -21.40
C ILE A 141 -10.91 -16.54 -22.73
N LYS A 142 -11.96 -15.72 -22.91
CA LYS A 142 -12.81 -15.79 -24.09
C LYS A 142 -13.01 -14.41 -24.69
N MET A 143 -12.62 -14.27 -25.95
CA MET A 143 -12.76 -13.03 -26.69
C MET A 143 -14.18 -12.91 -27.24
N VAL A 144 -14.78 -11.74 -27.09
CA VAL A 144 -16.03 -11.34 -27.74
C VAL A 144 -15.68 -10.33 -28.82
N SER A 145 -15.95 -10.68 -30.08
CA SER A 145 -15.71 -9.80 -31.22
C SER A 145 -16.54 -10.22 -32.43
N ASP A 146 -17.03 -9.23 -33.19
CA ASP A 146 -17.69 -9.44 -34.47
C ASP A 146 -16.69 -9.62 -35.63
N PHE A 147 -15.39 -9.44 -35.36
CA PHE A 147 -14.33 -9.55 -36.36
C PHE A 147 -13.68 -10.93 -36.34
N GLU A 148 -13.38 -11.45 -37.52
CA GLU A 148 -12.52 -12.62 -37.70
C GLU A 148 -11.10 -12.19 -38.11
N PRO A 149 -10.05 -12.94 -37.73
CA PRO A 149 -8.69 -12.65 -38.18
C PRO A 149 -8.61 -12.61 -39.71
N ALA A 150 -8.08 -11.51 -40.26
CA ALA A 150 -8.02 -11.27 -41.71
C ALA A 150 -6.62 -10.87 -42.17
N GLY A 151 -6.35 -10.97 -43.48
CA GLY A 151 -5.04 -10.69 -44.07
C GLY A 151 -3.97 -11.63 -43.50
N ASP A 152 -2.87 -11.07 -43.01
CA ASP A 152 -1.75 -11.83 -42.45
C ASP A 152 -1.96 -12.23 -40.97
N GLN A 153 -3.04 -11.76 -40.33
CA GLN A 153 -3.30 -12.05 -38.91
C GLN A 153 -3.42 -13.54 -38.58
N PRO A 154 -4.11 -14.41 -39.36
CA PRO A 154 -4.20 -15.83 -39.05
C PRO A 154 -2.83 -16.52 -39.00
N VAL A 155 -1.94 -16.16 -39.91
CA VAL A 155 -0.57 -16.69 -39.97
C VAL A 155 0.23 -16.22 -38.76
N ALA A 156 0.20 -14.91 -38.47
CA ALA A 156 0.89 -14.36 -37.32
C ALA A 156 0.43 -14.95 -35.98
N ILE A 157 -0.89 -15.14 -35.80
CA ILE A 157 -1.46 -15.77 -34.59
C ILE A 157 -0.95 -17.20 -34.46
N ARG A 158 -1.05 -18.01 -35.53
CA ARG A 158 -0.60 -19.40 -35.51
C ARG A 158 0.88 -19.53 -35.16
N ASP A 159 1.72 -18.71 -35.78
CA ASP A 159 3.17 -18.78 -35.59
C ASP A 159 3.55 -18.36 -34.15
N LEU A 160 2.94 -17.29 -33.62
CA LEU A 160 3.14 -16.86 -32.22
C LEU A 160 2.67 -17.92 -31.21
N VAL A 161 1.51 -18.54 -31.45
CA VAL A 161 0.97 -19.61 -30.60
C VAL A 161 1.87 -20.85 -30.65
N SER A 162 2.43 -21.21 -31.81
CA SER A 162 3.39 -22.31 -31.94
C SER A 162 4.64 -22.04 -31.11
N GLY A 163 5.25 -20.86 -31.24
CA GLY A 163 6.42 -20.49 -30.44
C GLY A 163 6.14 -20.55 -28.93
N VAL A 164 4.94 -20.15 -28.49
CA VAL A 164 4.55 -20.27 -27.07
C VAL A 164 4.48 -21.74 -26.64
N LYS A 165 3.92 -22.63 -27.47
CA LYS A 165 3.84 -24.08 -27.20
C LYS A 165 5.21 -24.76 -27.21
N GLU A 166 6.14 -24.25 -28.01
CA GLU A 166 7.52 -24.71 -28.11
C GLU A 166 8.43 -24.14 -27.00
N ASN A 167 7.87 -23.34 -26.08
CA ASN A 167 8.57 -22.64 -25.00
C ASN A 167 9.60 -21.60 -25.47
N ASP A 168 9.37 -20.97 -26.62
CA ASP A 168 10.14 -19.81 -27.03
C ASP A 168 9.94 -18.67 -26.05
N ARG A 169 11.06 -18.21 -25.45
CA ARG A 169 11.05 -17.16 -24.44
C ARG A 169 10.89 -15.76 -25.03
N THR A 170 11.22 -15.58 -26.31
CA THR A 170 11.23 -14.26 -26.95
C THR A 170 10.76 -14.39 -28.38
N GLN A 171 9.74 -13.62 -28.73
CA GLN A 171 9.15 -13.58 -30.05
C GLN A 171 8.85 -12.13 -30.41
N VAL A 172 8.87 -11.79 -31.71
CA VAL A 172 8.67 -10.42 -32.19
C VAL A 172 7.57 -10.40 -33.24
N LEU A 173 6.48 -9.69 -32.96
CA LEU A 173 5.43 -9.41 -33.95
C LEU A 173 5.80 -8.13 -34.72
N LEU A 174 6.33 -8.28 -35.93
CA LEU A 174 6.63 -7.15 -36.81
C LEU A 174 5.36 -6.70 -37.56
N GLY A 175 4.49 -5.93 -36.89
CA GLY A 175 3.23 -5.44 -37.46
C GLY A 175 3.28 -3.97 -37.87
N VAL A 176 2.89 -3.67 -39.12
CA VAL A 176 2.71 -2.28 -39.60
C VAL A 176 1.62 -1.53 -38.81
N THR A 177 1.65 -0.20 -38.82
CA THR A 177 0.59 0.60 -38.19
C THR A 177 -0.75 0.34 -38.87
N GLY A 178 -1.82 0.19 -38.09
CA GLY A 178 -3.16 -0.11 -38.60
C GLY A 178 -3.43 -1.60 -38.91
N SER A 179 -2.46 -2.50 -38.77
CA SER A 179 -2.64 -3.93 -39.06
C SER A 179 -3.46 -4.71 -38.01
N GLY A 180 -4.02 -4.04 -37.00
CA GLY A 180 -4.77 -4.69 -35.91
C GLY A 180 -3.90 -5.48 -34.91
N LYS A 181 -2.72 -4.97 -34.54
CA LYS A 181 -1.80 -5.64 -33.60
C LYS A 181 -2.46 -6.03 -32.27
N THR A 182 -3.31 -5.17 -31.70
CA THR A 182 -4.01 -5.50 -30.45
C THR A 182 -4.91 -6.71 -30.63
N PHE A 183 -5.68 -6.76 -31.72
CA PHE A 183 -6.56 -7.88 -32.04
C PHE A 183 -5.77 -9.19 -32.22
N THR A 184 -4.64 -9.15 -32.94
CA THR A 184 -3.72 -10.29 -33.08
C THR A 184 -3.26 -10.80 -31.71
N MET A 185 -2.80 -9.90 -30.83
CA MET A 185 -2.32 -10.30 -29.50
C MET A 185 -3.45 -10.78 -28.58
N ALA A 186 -4.66 -10.22 -28.70
CA ALA A 186 -5.85 -10.71 -27.98
C ALA A 186 -6.15 -12.16 -28.36
N LYS A 187 -6.12 -12.50 -29.67
CA LYS A 187 -6.29 -13.89 -30.13
C LYS A 187 -5.18 -14.81 -29.64
N VAL A 188 -3.94 -14.35 -29.58
CA VAL A 188 -2.84 -15.15 -28.99
C VAL A 188 -3.10 -15.43 -27.50
N ILE A 189 -3.59 -14.45 -26.74
CA ILE A 189 -3.93 -14.63 -25.32
C ILE A 189 -5.09 -15.63 -25.16
N GLU A 190 -6.15 -15.50 -25.97
CA GLU A 190 -7.27 -16.45 -26.01
C GLU A 190 -6.79 -17.88 -26.36
N GLU A 191 -6.00 -18.07 -27.40
CA GLU A 191 -5.54 -19.41 -27.82
C GLU A 191 -4.58 -20.07 -26.81
N THR A 192 -3.81 -19.26 -26.08
CA THR A 192 -2.83 -19.78 -25.12
C THR A 192 -3.42 -20.02 -23.74
N GLN A 193 -4.55 -19.41 -23.38
CA GLN A 193 -5.21 -19.51 -22.06
C GLN A 193 -4.24 -19.20 -20.91
N ARG A 194 -3.35 -18.21 -21.10
CA ARG A 194 -2.36 -17.80 -20.09
C ARG A 194 -2.68 -16.39 -19.57
N PRO A 195 -2.55 -16.15 -18.25
CA PRO A 195 -2.55 -14.79 -17.73
C PRO A 195 -1.49 -13.95 -18.44
N ALA A 196 -1.85 -12.72 -18.82
CA ALA A 196 -1.01 -11.86 -19.64
C ALA A 196 -0.69 -10.53 -18.93
N LEU A 197 0.55 -10.07 -19.07
CA LEU A 197 0.99 -8.74 -18.67
C LEU A 197 1.38 -7.95 -19.92
N ILE A 198 0.70 -6.85 -20.16
CA ILE A 198 0.90 -5.99 -21.32
C ILE A 198 1.59 -4.72 -20.85
N LEU A 199 2.82 -4.48 -21.31
CA LEU A 199 3.61 -3.31 -20.94
C LEU A 199 3.45 -2.20 -21.96
N ALA A 200 2.94 -1.06 -21.50
CA ALA A 200 2.85 0.17 -22.26
C ALA A 200 3.89 1.20 -21.77
N PRO A 201 4.52 1.98 -22.69
CA PRO A 201 5.55 2.94 -22.34
C PRO A 201 5.01 4.22 -21.70
N ASN A 202 3.70 4.48 -21.79
CA ASN A 202 3.07 5.66 -21.21
C ASN A 202 1.61 5.38 -20.80
N LYS A 203 1.05 6.24 -19.93
CA LYS A 203 -0.31 6.09 -19.39
C LYS A 203 -1.39 6.19 -20.47
N THR A 204 -1.20 7.01 -21.50
CA THR A 204 -2.18 7.20 -22.59
C THR A 204 -2.37 5.92 -23.40
N LEU A 205 -1.29 5.30 -23.86
CA LEU A 205 -1.37 4.03 -24.59
C LEU A 205 -1.85 2.90 -23.67
N ALA A 206 -1.47 2.91 -22.40
CA ALA A 206 -1.96 1.94 -21.42
C ALA A 206 -3.50 2.02 -21.30
N ALA A 207 -4.06 3.23 -21.20
CA ALA A 207 -5.51 3.43 -21.12
C ALA A 207 -6.24 2.99 -22.40
N GLN A 208 -5.67 3.29 -23.58
CA GLN A 208 -6.21 2.83 -24.87
C GLN A 208 -6.25 1.29 -24.94
N LEU A 209 -5.13 0.64 -24.64
CA LEU A 209 -5.05 -0.83 -24.60
C LEU A 209 -6.02 -1.41 -23.57
N TYR A 210 -6.10 -0.84 -22.37
CA TYR A 210 -7.05 -1.27 -21.35
C TYR A 210 -8.50 -1.24 -21.88
N SER A 211 -8.90 -0.13 -22.53
CA SER A 211 -10.24 -0.01 -23.13
C SER A 211 -10.48 -1.03 -24.24
N GLU A 212 -9.50 -1.24 -25.13
CA GLU A 212 -9.59 -2.24 -26.21
C GLU A 212 -9.71 -3.66 -25.63
N PHE A 213 -8.85 -4.03 -24.69
CA PHE A 213 -8.90 -5.35 -24.05
C PHE A 213 -10.17 -5.55 -23.24
N LYS A 214 -10.69 -4.53 -22.54
CA LYS A 214 -11.95 -4.64 -21.81
C LYS A 214 -13.15 -4.89 -22.75
N LYS A 215 -13.13 -4.29 -23.94
CA LYS A 215 -14.12 -4.57 -25.00
C LYS A 215 -13.97 -5.98 -25.57
N PHE A 216 -12.74 -6.45 -25.75
CA PHE A 216 -12.47 -7.79 -26.27
C PHE A 216 -12.78 -8.90 -25.26
N PHE A 217 -12.61 -8.66 -23.96
CA PHE A 217 -12.78 -9.66 -22.91
C PHE A 217 -13.71 -9.14 -21.81
N PRO A 218 -15.01 -8.91 -22.11
CA PRO A 218 -15.94 -8.31 -21.16
C PRO A 218 -16.20 -9.21 -19.93
N ASP A 219 -16.12 -10.53 -20.11
CA ASP A 219 -16.39 -11.53 -19.08
C ASP A 219 -15.13 -11.98 -18.32
N ASN A 220 -13.95 -11.44 -18.65
CA ASN A 220 -12.69 -11.77 -17.99
C ASN A 220 -12.11 -10.60 -17.18
N ALA A 221 -11.14 -10.92 -16.32
CA ALA A 221 -10.45 -9.94 -15.48
C ALA A 221 -9.40 -9.15 -16.26
N VAL A 222 -9.86 -8.14 -17.01
CA VAL A 222 -9.00 -7.11 -17.60
C VAL A 222 -8.77 -5.99 -16.59
N GLU A 223 -7.50 -5.80 -16.21
CA GLU A 223 -7.06 -4.99 -15.08
C GLU A 223 -6.05 -3.91 -15.52
N TYR A 224 -5.97 -2.84 -14.73
CA TYR A 224 -5.13 -1.68 -15.04
C TYR A 224 -4.11 -1.41 -13.92
N PHE A 225 -2.82 -1.38 -14.25
CA PHE A 225 -1.73 -1.25 -13.28
C PHE A 225 -0.70 -0.17 -13.68
N VAL A 226 -0.98 1.07 -13.31
CA VAL A 226 -0.08 2.20 -13.54
C VAL A 226 0.26 2.93 -12.24
N SER A 227 1.15 3.91 -12.31
CA SER A 227 1.38 4.80 -11.17
C SER A 227 0.07 5.50 -10.79
N TYR A 228 -0.35 5.28 -9.55
CA TYR A 228 -1.45 5.96 -8.87
C TYR A 228 -1.16 7.41 -8.48
N TYR A 229 0.02 7.95 -8.78
CA TYR A 229 0.27 9.37 -8.54
C TYR A 229 -0.18 10.20 -9.75
N ASP A 230 -1.01 11.21 -9.51
CA ASP A 230 -1.32 12.27 -10.48
C ASP A 230 -0.18 13.28 -10.54
N TYR A 231 0.38 13.60 -9.37
CA TYR A 231 1.60 14.38 -9.22
C TYR A 231 2.55 13.65 -8.27
N TYR A 232 3.83 13.60 -8.64
CA TYR A 232 4.88 13.03 -7.79
C TYR A 232 6.17 13.82 -7.97
N GLN A 233 6.59 14.45 -6.89
CA GLN A 233 7.90 15.04 -6.71
C GLN A 233 8.72 14.14 -5.78
N PRO A 234 9.81 13.53 -6.28
CA PRO A 234 10.67 12.73 -5.42
C PRO A 234 11.37 13.64 -4.41
N GLU A 235 11.69 13.07 -3.26
CA GLU A 235 12.66 13.69 -2.37
C GLU A 235 14.02 13.78 -3.07
N ALA A 236 14.63 14.96 -3.03
CA ALA A 236 15.96 15.16 -3.60
C ALA A 236 16.75 16.22 -2.84
N TYR A 237 18.07 16.07 -2.86
CA TYR A 237 19.00 17.11 -2.41
C TYR A 237 19.83 17.57 -3.60
N VAL A 238 19.87 18.89 -3.84
CA VAL A 238 20.64 19.52 -4.92
C VAL A 238 21.89 20.19 -4.30
N PRO A 239 23.08 19.56 -4.39
CA PRO A 239 24.27 20.05 -3.69
C PRO A 239 24.73 21.43 -4.16
N ARG A 240 24.56 21.73 -5.45
CA ARG A 240 25.00 22.99 -6.05
C ARG A 240 24.33 24.22 -5.44
N THR A 241 23.08 24.07 -5.01
CA THR A 241 22.27 25.15 -4.45
C THR A 241 21.95 24.93 -2.97
N ASP A 242 22.54 23.90 -2.36
CA ASP A 242 22.23 23.43 -1.00
C ASP A 242 20.71 23.39 -0.73
N THR A 243 19.96 22.86 -1.70
CA THR A 243 18.49 22.87 -1.64
C THR A 243 17.97 21.46 -1.40
N PHE A 244 17.21 21.32 -0.33
CA PHE A 244 16.41 20.14 -0.06
C PHE A 244 15.02 20.31 -0.70
N ILE A 245 14.62 19.32 -1.48
CA ILE A 245 13.32 19.24 -2.15
C ILE A 245 12.55 18.14 -1.42
N GLU A 246 11.51 18.54 -0.69
CA GLU A 246 10.62 17.61 -0.01
C GLU A 246 9.82 16.77 -1.01
N LYS A 247 9.52 15.54 -0.59
CA LYS A 247 8.59 14.69 -1.31
C LYS A 247 7.20 15.31 -1.26
N GLU A 248 6.60 15.45 -2.41
CA GLU A 248 5.22 15.90 -2.54
C GLU A 248 4.50 15.00 -3.53
N SER A 249 3.33 14.50 -3.18
CA SER A 249 2.60 13.58 -4.04
C SER A 249 1.10 13.73 -3.87
N SER A 250 0.37 13.59 -4.97
CA SER A 250 -1.08 13.48 -4.99
C SER A 250 -1.46 12.11 -5.54
N ILE A 251 -2.29 11.39 -4.80
CA ILE A 251 -2.73 10.04 -5.14
C ILE A 251 -4.09 10.13 -5.83
N ASN A 252 -4.21 9.40 -6.94
CA ASN A 252 -5.46 9.13 -7.61
C ASN A 252 -6.10 7.87 -7.04
N GLU A 253 -7.16 8.05 -6.27
CA GLU A 253 -7.88 6.98 -5.59
C GLU A 253 -8.47 5.94 -6.57
N GLN A 254 -8.87 6.36 -7.77
CA GLN A 254 -9.42 5.46 -8.78
C GLN A 254 -8.33 4.53 -9.34
N ILE A 255 -7.15 5.07 -9.63
CA ILE A 255 -6.02 4.25 -10.08
C ILE A 255 -5.51 3.33 -8.97
N ASP A 256 -5.47 3.81 -7.72
CA ASP A 256 -5.12 2.96 -6.58
C ASP A 256 -6.08 1.77 -6.43
N ARG A 257 -7.39 2.01 -6.54
CA ARG A 257 -8.39 0.94 -6.57
C ARG A 257 -8.13 -0.06 -7.69
N MET A 258 -7.87 0.42 -8.92
CA MET A 258 -7.56 -0.46 -10.05
C MET A 258 -6.30 -1.31 -9.81
N ARG A 259 -5.30 -0.78 -9.11
CA ARG A 259 -4.11 -1.57 -8.70
C ARG A 259 -4.48 -2.65 -7.69
N HIS A 260 -5.32 -2.33 -6.71
CA HIS A 260 -5.83 -3.31 -5.75
C HIS A 260 -6.63 -4.42 -6.45
N SER A 261 -7.52 -4.05 -7.39
CA SER A 261 -8.25 -4.98 -8.26
C SER A 261 -7.29 -5.91 -9.01
N ALA A 262 -6.28 -5.35 -9.69
CA ALA A 262 -5.30 -6.11 -10.45
C ALA A 262 -4.57 -7.17 -9.60
N THR A 263 -4.10 -6.79 -8.41
CA THR A 263 -3.40 -7.71 -7.51
C THR A 263 -4.32 -8.78 -6.93
N ARG A 264 -5.57 -8.43 -6.63
CA ARG A 264 -6.59 -9.38 -6.14
C ARG A 264 -6.94 -10.39 -7.24
N SER A 265 -7.27 -9.91 -8.44
CA SER A 265 -7.63 -10.76 -9.58
C SER A 265 -6.53 -11.77 -9.88
N LEU A 266 -5.26 -11.39 -9.79
CA LEU A 266 -4.13 -12.31 -9.99
C LEU A 266 -4.07 -13.45 -8.96
N LEU A 267 -4.54 -13.21 -7.73
CA LEU A 267 -4.57 -14.20 -6.65
C LEU A 267 -5.81 -15.09 -6.71
N GLU A 268 -6.94 -14.56 -7.16
CA GLU A 268 -8.23 -15.26 -7.13
C GLU A 268 -8.57 -15.96 -8.45
N ARG A 269 -8.08 -15.47 -9.60
CA ARG A 269 -8.57 -15.87 -10.94
C ARG A 269 -7.46 -16.31 -11.89
N ASP A 270 -7.81 -17.15 -12.87
CA ASP A 270 -6.90 -17.61 -13.93
C ASP A 270 -6.96 -16.76 -15.21
N ASP A 271 -8.06 -16.08 -15.44
CA ASP A 271 -8.37 -15.34 -16.66
C ASP A 271 -7.98 -13.86 -16.57
N VAL A 272 -6.74 -13.59 -16.18
CA VAL A 272 -6.28 -12.22 -15.85
C VAL A 272 -5.41 -11.62 -16.95
N ILE A 273 -5.79 -10.44 -17.43
CA ILE A 273 -5.02 -9.64 -18.39
C ILE A 273 -4.74 -8.29 -17.73
N ILE A 274 -3.47 -8.01 -17.41
CA ILE A 274 -3.06 -6.75 -16.77
C ILE A 274 -2.40 -5.85 -17.81
N VAL A 275 -2.98 -4.66 -18.03
CA VAL A 275 -2.33 -3.59 -18.80
C VAL A 275 -1.58 -2.69 -17.83
N ALA A 276 -0.26 -2.62 -17.97
CA ALA A 276 0.61 -1.96 -17.02
C ALA A 276 1.58 -0.98 -17.66
N SER A 277 2.00 0.00 -16.87
CA SER A 277 3.19 0.83 -17.16
C SER A 277 4.43 0.22 -16.52
N VAL A 278 5.57 0.91 -16.61
CA VAL A 278 6.79 0.58 -15.86
C VAL A 278 6.55 0.44 -14.34
N SER A 279 5.43 0.93 -13.80
CA SER A 279 5.07 0.67 -12.40
C SER A 279 5.07 -0.80 -12.00
N CYS A 280 4.92 -1.76 -12.92
CA CYS A 280 4.96 -3.19 -12.60
C CYS A 280 6.34 -3.72 -12.20
N ILE A 281 7.42 -2.94 -12.41
CA ILE A 281 8.78 -3.32 -11.99
C ILE A 281 9.19 -2.65 -10.68
N TYR A 282 8.35 -1.76 -10.14
CA TYR A 282 8.58 -1.13 -8.84
C TYR A 282 8.18 -2.10 -7.72
N GLY A 283 8.83 -1.92 -6.56
CA GLY A 283 8.60 -2.75 -5.39
C GLY A 283 7.14 -2.71 -4.95
N ILE A 284 6.62 -3.85 -4.54
CA ILE A 284 5.33 -4.05 -3.90
C ILE A 284 5.53 -5.01 -2.72
N GLY A 285 4.65 -4.99 -1.71
CA GLY A 285 4.74 -5.95 -0.60
C GLY A 285 4.72 -7.40 -1.07
N SER A 286 5.31 -8.28 -0.28
CA SER A 286 5.42 -9.70 -0.64
C SER A 286 4.05 -10.34 -0.74
N VAL A 287 3.89 -11.29 -1.66
CA VAL A 287 2.62 -12.00 -1.86
C VAL A 287 2.24 -12.75 -0.59
N GLU A 288 3.22 -13.34 0.09
CA GLU A 288 3.02 -14.13 1.31
C GLU A 288 2.44 -13.24 2.41
N THR A 289 3.04 -12.07 2.65
CA THR A 289 2.54 -11.10 3.61
C THR A 289 1.15 -10.62 3.22
N TYR A 290 0.96 -10.24 1.95
CA TYR A 290 -0.35 -9.77 1.46
C TYR A 290 -1.45 -10.82 1.63
N THR A 291 -1.19 -12.09 1.30
CA THR A 291 -2.15 -13.20 1.46
C THR A 291 -2.37 -13.62 2.91
N ALA A 292 -1.33 -13.66 3.74
CA ALA A 292 -1.44 -14.06 5.15
C ALA A 292 -2.23 -13.04 5.98
N MET A 293 -2.32 -11.81 5.48
CA MET A 293 -3.09 -10.73 6.07
C MET A 293 -4.53 -10.66 5.54
N THR A 294 -4.90 -11.52 4.59
CA THR A 294 -6.31 -11.67 4.21
C THR A 294 -7.04 -12.51 5.23
N PHE A 295 -8.29 -12.15 5.53
CA PHE A 295 -9.19 -13.00 6.29
C PHE A 295 -10.55 -13.04 5.62
N GLN A 296 -11.21 -14.18 5.77
CA GLN A 296 -12.51 -14.47 5.19
C GLN A 296 -13.55 -14.49 6.32
N MET A 297 -14.75 -14.02 6.00
CA MET A 297 -15.89 -14.01 6.91
C MET A 297 -17.07 -14.62 6.18
N GLU A 298 -17.77 -15.55 6.82
CA GLU A 298 -18.94 -16.24 6.28
C GLU A 298 -20.15 -16.07 7.19
N VAL A 299 -21.35 -16.09 6.61
CA VAL A 299 -22.59 -16.10 7.40
C VAL A 299 -22.59 -17.33 8.32
N GLY A 300 -22.84 -17.11 9.61
CA GLY A 300 -22.77 -18.13 10.67
C GLY A 300 -21.44 -18.16 11.43
N ASP A 301 -20.42 -17.42 11.01
CA ASP A 301 -19.16 -17.31 11.76
C ASP A 301 -19.36 -16.62 13.10
N ARG A 302 -18.63 -17.07 14.13
CA ARG A 302 -18.54 -16.38 15.41
C ARG A 302 -17.34 -15.46 15.47
N LEU A 303 -17.56 -14.19 15.78
CA LEU A 303 -16.52 -13.17 15.90
C LEU A 303 -16.76 -12.23 17.08
N ASP A 304 -15.66 -11.88 17.75
CA ASP A 304 -15.65 -10.74 18.66
C ASP A 304 -15.57 -9.46 17.81
N GLN A 305 -16.60 -8.62 17.90
CA GLN A 305 -16.65 -7.33 17.21
C GLN A 305 -15.37 -6.53 17.47
N ARG A 306 -14.86 -6.48 18.71
CA ARG A 306 -13.67 -5.67 19.04
C ARG A 306 -12.41 -6.21 18.38
N ALA A 307 -12.28 -7.53 18.31
CA ALA A 307 -11.18 -8.18 17.60
C ALA A 307 -11.23 -7.84 16.10
N LEU A 308 -12.40 -7.93 15.47
CA LEU A 308 -12.56 -7.57 14.07
C LEU A 308 -12.17 -6.11 13.77
N LEU A 309 -12.55 -5.15 14.63
CA LEU A 309 -12.14 -3.76 14.43
C LEU A 309 -10.62 -3.59 14.56
N ALA A 310 -9.98 -4.31 15.47
CA ALA A 310 -8.53 -4.29 15.63
C ALA A 310 -7.83 -4.90 14.40
N ASP A 311 -8.36 -5.98 13.84
CA ASP A 311 -7.85 -6.62 12.63
C ASP A 311 -7.99 -5.70 11.40
N LEU A 312 -9.13 -5.01 11.25
CA LEU A 312 -9.32 -4.00 10.20
C LEU A 312 -8.31 -2.86 10.29
N VAL A 313 -8.02 -2.38 11.51
CA VAL A 313 -6.99 -1.36 11.73
C VAL A 313 -5.60 -1.90 11.40
N ALA A 314 -5.29 -3.15 11.76
CA ALA A 314 -4.05 -3.81 11.37
C ALA A 314 -3.90 -3.92 9.84
N GLN A 315 -5.01 -4.10 9.12
CA GLN A 315 -5.09 -4.06 7.66
C GLN A 315 -5.07 -2.65 7.04
N GLN A 316 -4.77 -1.61 7.84
CA GLN A 316 -4.72 -0.19 7.42
C GLN A 316 -6.09 0.40 7.01
N TYR A 317 -7.21 -0.19 7.44
CA TYR A 317 -8.50 0.48 7.32
C TYR A 317 -8.65 1.54 8.40
N LYS A 318 -9.28 2.65 8.04
CA LYS A 318 -9.54 3.77 8.95
C LYS A 318 -10.97 3.72 9.46
N ARG A 319 -11.18 3.88 10.77
CA ARG A 319 -12.52 4.07 11.31
C ARG A 319 -13.03 5.46 10.93
N GLN A 320 -14.12 5.55 10.18
CA GLN A 320 -14.75 6.82 9.79
C GLN A 320 -16.28 6.73 9.89
N ASP A 321 -16.85 7.27 10.98
CA ASP A 321 -18.28 7.18 11.23
C ASP A 321 -19.11 8.14 10.33
N ILE A 322 -18.54 9.31 10.01
CA ILE A 322 -19.21 10.37 9.22
C ILE A 322 -18.87 10.23 7.74
N ASN A 323 -17.60 10.35 7.39
CA ASN A 323 -17.11 10.32 6.00
C ASN A 323 -16.79 8.88 5.57
N PHE A 324 -17.82 8.13 5.18
CA PHE A 324 -17.63 6.72 4.80
C PHE A 324 -17.10 6.61 3.37
N VAL A 325 -15.80 6.36 3.25
CA VAL A 325 -15.05 6.30 1.98
C VAL A 325 -14.29 4.97 1.83
N ARG A 326 -13.77 4.69 0.64
CA ARG A 326 -12.95 3.50 0.37
C ARG A 326 -11.81 3.36 1.39
N GLY A 327 -11.56 2.13 1.84
CA GLY A 327 -10.53 1.86 2.84
C GLY A 327 -10.92 2.30 4.26
N SER A 328 -12.22 2.47 4.52
CA SER A 328 -12.74 2.80 5.85
C SER A 328 -13.78 1.80 6.33
N PHE A 329 -14.02 1.81 7.64
CA PHE A 329 -15.12 1.08 8.26
C PHE A 329 -15.83 1.96 9.29
N ARG A 330 -17.08 1.61 9.62
CA ARG A 330 -17.85 2.24 10.70
C ARG A 330 -18.73 1.22 11.42
N VAL A 331 -19.13 1.58 12.64
CA VAL A 331 -19.95 0.70 13.49
C VAL A 331 -21.25 1.41 13.83
N ARG A 332 -22.37 0.72 13.61
CA ARG A 332 -23.72 1.20 13.92
C ARG A 332 -24.46 0.12 14.71
N GLY A 333 -24.33 0.16 16.03
CA GLY A 333 -24.86 -0.87 16.92
C GLY A 333 -24.24 -2.23 16.60
N ASP A 334 -25.08 -3.18 16.20
CA ASP A 334 -24.69 -4.56 15.89
C ASP A 334 -24.27 -4.73 14.42
N THR A 335 -24.24 -3.64 13.65
CA THR A 335 -23.80 -3.66 12.25
C THR A 335 -22.44 -3.01 12.08
N ILE A 336 -21.59 -3.66 11.28
CA ILE A 336 -20.27 -3.17 10.89
C ILE A 336 -20.32 -2.97 9.38
N GLU A 337 -20.08 -1.74 8.95
CA GLU A 337 -20.01 -1.41 7.53
C GLU A 337 -18.55 -1.21 7.13
N ILE A 338 -18.13 -1.88 6.07
CA ILE A 338 -16.75 -1.91 5.58
C ILE A 338 -16.78 -1.51 4.11
N PHE A 339 -15.95 -0.55 3.72
CA PHE A 339 -15.75 -0.18 2.32
C PHE A 339 -14.40 -0.74 1.85
N PRO A 340 -14.39 -1.88 1.12
CA PRO A 340 -13.15 -2.56 0.73
C PRO A 340 -12.29 -1.73 -0.22
N ALA A 341 -10.97 -1.92 -0.15
CA ALA A 341 -10.01 -1.17 -0.98
C ALA A 341 -10.13 -1.42 -2.50
N HIS A 342 -10.75 -2.53 -2.90
CA HIS A 342 -10.83 -2.95 -4.30
C HIS A 342 -12.19 -2.68 -4.97
N LEU A 343 -13.22 -2.28 -4.21
CA LEU A 343 -14.54 -1.98 -4.75
C LEU A 343 -14.70 -0.49 -5.07
N GLU A 344 -15.54 -0.19 -6.06
CA GLU A 344 -15.78 1.16 -6.58
C GLU A 344 -16.95 1.84 -5.86
N ASP A 345 -18.11 1.20 -5.90
CA ASP A 345 -19.43 1.74 -5.59
C ASP A 345 -20.21 0.82 -4.66
N SER A 346 -19.53 -0.16 -4.06
CA SER A 346 -20.14 -1.20 -3.25
C SER A 346 -19.37 -1.36 -1.94
N ALA A 347 -20.12 -1.41 -0.85
CA ALA A 347 -19.63 -1.65 0.50
C ALA A 347 -20.38 -2.85 1.10
N TRP A 348 -19.81 -3.40 2.17
CA TRP A 348 -20.38 -4.56 2.85
C TRP A 348 -20.93 -4.14 4.21
N ARG A 349 -22.15 -4.56 4.52
CA ARG A 349 -22.77 -4.47 5.83
C ARG A 349 -22.80 -5.86 6.44
N ILE A 350 -22.11 -6.01 7.56
CA ILE A 350 -22.03 -7.23 8.34
C ILE A 350 -22.94 -7.03 9.55
N SER A 351 -24.05 -7.77 9.61
CA SER A 351 -24.99 -7.73 10.72
C SER A 351 -24.69 -8.85 11.70
N LEU A 352 -24.52 -8.50 12.97
CA LEU A 352 -24.23 -9.46 14.04
C LEU A 352 -25.47 -9.71 14.90
N PHE A 353 -25.63 -10.95 15.35
CA PHE A 353 -26.55 -11.31 16.43
C PHE A 353 -25.73 -11.85 17.60
N GLY A 354 -25.44 -10.99 18.58
CA GLY A 354 -24.47 -11.29 19.63
C GLY A 354 -23.06 -11.38 19.05
N ASP A 355 -22.48 -12.58 19.04
CA ASP A 355 -21.17 -12.88 18.47
C ASP A 355 -21.23 -13.59 17.11
N GLU A 356 -22.40 -13.80 16.51
CA GLU A 356 -22.57 -14.55 15.26
C GLU A 356 -22.92 -13.63 14.07
N ILE A 357 -22.33 -13.87 12.88
CA ILE A 357 -22.72 -13.18 11.65
C ILE A 357 -24.08 -13.69 11.17
N GLU A 358 -25.11 -12.85 11.32
CA GLU A 358 -26.46 -13.16 10.84
C GLU A 358 -26.58 -12.97 9.32
N SER A 359 -25.98 -11.90 8.78
CA SER A 359 -26.06 -11.61 7.35
C SER A 359 -24.89 -10.73 6.87
N ILE A 360 -24.51 -10.93 5.61
CA ILE A 360 -23.58 -10.06 4.90
C ILE A 360 -24.32 -9.50 3.68
N THR A 361 -24.48 -8.19 3.65
CA THR A 361 -25.22 -7.49 2.60
C THR A 361 -24.29 -6.56 1.83
N GLU A 362 -24.34 -6.60 0.51
CA GLU A 362 -23.72 -5.60 -0.35
C GLU A 362 -24.68 -4.42 -0.54
N PHE A 363 -24.15 -3.20 -0.47
CA PHE A 363 -24.94 -1.98 -0.63
C PHE A 363 -24.12 -0.84 -1.23
N ASP A 364 -24.80 0.10 -1.87
CA ASP A 364 -24.22 1.34 -2.38
C ASP A 364 -23.93 2.31 -1.21
N PRO A 365 -22.68 2.72 -0.97
CA PRO A 365 -22.30 3.57 0.16
C PRO A 365 -22.82 5.02 0.04
N LEU A 366 -23.17 5.48 -1.16
CA LEU A 366 -23.74 6.81 -1.41
C LEU A 366 -25.25 6.82 -1.20
N THR A 367 -25.96 5.85 -1.77
CA THR A 367 -27.44 5.81 -1.70
C THR A 367 -27.99 5.00 -0.53
N GLY A 368 -27.17 4.12 0.06
CA GLY A 368 -27.58 3.16 1.10
C GLY A 368 -28.41 1.99 0.57
N LYS A 369 -28.63 1.91 -0.75
CA LYS A 369 -29.48 0.88 -1.37
C LYS A 369 -28.76 -0.47 -1.35
N LYS A 370 -29.47 -1.49 -0.85
CA LYS A 370 -29.02 -2.88 -0.92
C LYS A 370 -28.92 -3.35 -2.37
N THR A 371 -27.78 -3.93 -2.75
CA THR A 371 -27.53 -4.50 -4.08
C THR A 371 -27.63 -6.03 -4.07
N GLY A 372 -27.26 -6.70 -2.98
CA GLY A 372 -27.31 -8.16 -2.89
C GLY A 372 -27.03 -8.72 -1.50
N ASP A 373 -27.23 -10.02 -1.35
CA ASP A 373 -26.83 -10.80 -0.17
C ASP A 373 -25.62 -11.67 -0.52
N LEU A 374 -24.61 -11.66 0.35
CA LEU A 374 -23.37 -12.41 0.19
C LEU A 374 -23.32 -13.52 1.24
N LYS A 375 -22.82 -14.70 0.84
CA LYS A 375 -22.59 -15.82 1.77
C LYS A 375 -21.27 -15.66 2.53
N SER A 376 -20.28 -15.07 1.88
CA SER A 376 -18.97 -14.82 2.44
C SER A 376 -18.31 -13.63 1.76
N VAL A 377 -17.34 -13.03 2.44
CA VAL A 377 -16.49 -11.95 1.93
C VAL A 377 -15.05 -12.21 2.32
N LYS A 378 -14.11 -11.81 1.46
CA LYS A 378 -12.67 -11.84 1.75
C LYS A 378 -12.14 -10.41 1.85
N ILE A 379 -11.55 -10.08 3.00
CA ILE A 379 -11.00 -8.76 3.27
C ILE A 379 -9.51 -8.78 2.92
N TYR A 380 -9.12 -7.82 2.06
CA TYR A 380 -7.75 -7.57 1.67
C TYR A 380 -7.22 -6.32 2.37
N ALA A 381 -5.90 -6.28 2.61
CA ALA A 381 -5.20 -5.11 3.12
C ALA A 381 -5.51 -3.85 2.30
N ASN A 382 -5.71 -2.73 2.99
CA ASN A 382 -5.95 -1.41 2.39
C ASN A 382 -4.66 -0.74 1.88
N SER A 383 -3.57 -1.48 1.81
CA SER A 383 -2.29 -1.05 1.24
C SER A 383 -1.53 -2.26 0.73
N HIS A 384 -0.76 -2.08 -0.34
CA HIS A 384 0.16 -3.11 -0.82
C HIS A 384 1.44 -3.23 0.01
N TYR A 385 1.66 -2.37 1.00
CA TYR A 385 2.90 -2.30 1.78
C TYR A 385 2.67 -2.54 3.28
N VAL A 386 1.57 -3.19 3.65
CA VAL A 386 1.29 -3.49 5.05
C VAL A 386 2.40 -4.39 5.61
N THR A 387 2.93 -4.00 6.76
CA THR A 387 4.02 -4.71 7.45
C THR A 387 3.52 -5.15 8.82
N PRO A 388 3.61 -6.46 9.17
CA PRO A 388 3.22 -6.94 10.49
C PRO A 388 4.02 -6.28 11.61
N ARG A 389 3.37 -6.02 12.75
CA ARG A 389 3.98 -5.35 13.90
C ARG A 389 5.24 -6.03 14.44
N PRO A 390 5.35 -7.37 14.52
CA PRO A 390 6.59 -8.04 14.92
C PRO A 390 7.76 -7.72 13.97
N THR A 391 7.51 -7.74 12.66
CA THR A 391 8.49 -7.42 11.63
C THR A 391 8.93 -5.95 11.74
N LEU A 392 7.97 -5.04 11.97
CA LEU A 392 8.25 -3.63 12.18
C LEU A 392 9.16 -3.40 13.40
N ASN A 393 8.85 -4.03 14.53
CA ASN A 393 9.64 -3.92 15.75
C ASN A 393 11.07 -4.45 15.58
N GLN A 394 11.25 -5.51 14.78
CA GLN A 394 12.58 -6.02 14.43
C GLN A 394 13.33 -5.04 13.53
N ALA A 395 12.67 -4.52 12.50
CA ALA A 395 13.24 -3.54 11.58
C ALA A 395 13.69 -2.27 12.31
N ILE A 396 12.90 -1.76 13.26
CA ILE A 396 13.26 -0.59 14.08
C ILE A 396 14.58 -0.82 14.84
N LYS A 397 14.81 -2.02 15.38
CA LYS A 397 16.08 -2.36 16.06
C LYS A 397 17.25 -2.31 15.09
N SER A 398 17.09 -2.92 13.91
CA SER A 398 18.14 -2.91 12.87
C SER A 398 18.43 -1.49 12.36
N ILE A 399 17.40 -0.65 12.16
CA ILE A 399 17.56 0.76 11.77
C ILE A 399 18.33 1.54 12.84
N LYS A 400 18.04 1.32 14.14
CA LYS A 400 18.78 1.95 15.24
C LYS A 400 20.26 1.54 15.25
N GLU A 401 20.54 0.27 14.95
CA GLU A 401 21.91 -0.24 14.87
C GLU A 401 22.67 0.34 13.67
N GLU A 402 22.05 0.37 12.50
CA GLU A 402 22.61 0.96 11.28
C GLU A 402 22.87 2.46 11.47
N LEU A 403 21.90 3.19 12.05
CA LEU A 403 22.04 4.62 12.37
C LEU A 403 23.27 4.85 13.25
N LYS A 404 23.46 4.05 14.30
CA LYS A 404 24.61 4.17 15.20
C LYS A 404 25.93 3.98 14.44
N GLY A 405 26.01 2.97 13.58
CA GLY A 405 27.19 2.73 12.75
C GLY A 405 27.48 3.90 11.80
N ARG A 406 26.44 4.40 11.12
CA ARG A 406 26.55 5.47 10.13
C ARG A 406 26.94 6.82 10.75
N LEU A 407 26.45 7.14 11.95
CA LEU A 407 26.82 8.36 12.67
C LEU A 407 28.31 8.35 13.03
N VAL A 408 28.83 7.23 13.55
CA VAL A 408 30.26 7.10 13.86
C VAL A 408 31.14 7.28 12.62
N GLU A 409 30.73 6.76 11.47
CA GLU A 409 31.42 6.95 10.20
C GLU A 409 31.46 8.43 9.78
N LEU A 410 30.31 9.11 9.81
CA LEU A 410 30.19 10.52 9.42
C LEU A 410 30.98 11.45 10.36
N GLU A 411 30.92 11.20 11.67
CA GLU A 411 31.67 11.96 12.67
C GLU A 411 33.18 11.80 12.49
N LYS A 412 33.67 10.57 12.27
CA LYS A 412 35.09 10.31 11.98
C LYS A 412 35.56 10.97 10.68
N ALA A 413 34.69 11.10 9.70
CA ALA A 413 34.96 11.80 8.45
C ALA A 413 34.84 13.33 8.57
N GLY A 414 34.51 13.89 9.74
CA GLY A 414 34.32 15.33 9.95
C GLY A 414 33.01 15.90 9.38
N ARG A 415 32.07 15.04 8.98
CA ARG A 415 30.77 15.41 8.37
C ARG A 415 29.68 15.61 9.42
N LEU A 416 29.94 16.55 10.34
CA LEU A 416 29.11 16.75 11.54
C LEU A 416 27.68 17.23 11.21
N LEU A 417 27.52 18.04 10.16
CA LEU A 417 26.20 18.54 9.76
C LEU A 417 25.32 17.41 9.19
N GLU A 418 25.90 16.55 8.36
CA GLU A 418 25.19 15.39 7.81
C GLU A 418 24.85 14.35 8.88
N ALA A 419 25.76 14.13 9.84
CA ALA A 419 25.48 13.30 11.00
C ALA A 419 24.28 13.83 11.80
N GLN A 420 24.25 15.13 12.10
CA GLN A 420 23.14 15.76 12.81
C GLN A 420 21.82 15.67 12.03
N ARG A 421 21.82 15.95 10.72
CA ARG A 421 20.63 15.85 9.87
C ARG A 421 20.07 14.42 9.84
N LEU A 422 20.96 13.43 9.68
CA LEU A 422 20.58 12.01 9.67
C LEU A 422 19.99 11.58 11.03
N GLU A 423 20.65 11.93 12.14
CA GLU A 423 20.18 11.57 13.48
C GLU A 423 18.79 12.13 13.77
N GLN A 424 18.56 13.42 13.48
CA GLN A 424 17.29 14.08 13.76
C GLN A 424 16.13 13.44 12.99
N ARG A 425 16.31 13.24 11.68
CA ARG A 425 15.25 12.71 10.83
C ARG A 425 14.97 11.24 11.13
N THR A 426 16.00 10.41 11.22
CA THR A 426 15.81 8.98 11.50
C THR A 426 15.17 8.73 12.87
N ARG A 427 15.51 9.52 13.90
CA ARG A 427 14.86 9.38 15.22
C ARG A 427 13.39 9.77 15.18
N PHE A 428 13.05 10.87 14.50
CA PHE A 428 11.67 11.27 14.31
C PHE A 428 10.86 10.19 13.59
N ASP A 429 11.41 9.62 12.51
CA ASP A 429 10.73 8.55 11.75
C ASP A 429 10.55 7.29 12.61
N ILE A 430 11.55 6.92 13.41
CA ILE A 430 11.44 5.82 14.39
C ILE A 430 10.31 6.07 15.40
N GLU A 431 10.22 7.26 15.98
CA GLU A 431 9.16 7.60 16.93
C GLU A 431 7.78 7.48 16.27
N MET A 432 7.65 7.94 15.02
CA MET A 432 6.41 7.81 14.24
C MET A 432 6.08 6.35 13.93
N LEU A 433 7.06 5.52 13.59
CA LEU A 433 6.88 4.08 13.36
C LEU A 433 6.44 3.36 14.64
N GLU A 434 7.02 3.69 15.79
CA GLU A 434 6.66 3.09 17.09
C GLU A 434 5.25 3.49 17.53
N ALA A 435 4.87 4.76 17.31
CA ALA A 435 3.57 5.30 17.73
C ALA A 435 2.41 4.91 16.80
N THR A 436 2.63 4.96 15.48
CA THR A 436 1.55 4.86 14.47
C THR A 436 1.67 3.66 13.54
N GLY A 437 2.82 2.98 13.52
CA GLY A 437 3.09 1.89 12.56
C GLY A 437 3.50 2.38 11.17
N SER A 438 3.65 3.69 10.96
CA SER A 438 4.03 4.30 9.68
C SER A 438 4.81 5.61 9.89
N CYS A 439 5.55 6.07 8.88
CA CYS A 439 6.20 7.39 8.86
C CYS A 439 6.11 8.01 7.47
N ALA A 440 6.37 9.31 7.37
CA ALA A 440 6.41 10.02 6.10
C ALA A 440 7.72 9.65 5.38
N GLY A 441 7.66 8.58 4.58
CA GLY A 441 8.80 8.04 3.82
C GLY A 441 9.40 9.08 2.89
#